data_AF-A0A0A1W7Q7-F1
#
_entry.id   AF-A0A0A1W7Q7-F1
#
_cell.length_a   1.000
_cell.length_b   1.000
_cell.length_c   1.000
_cell.angle_alpha   90.00
_cell.angle_beta   90.00
_cell.angle_gamma   90.00
#
_symmetry.space_group_name_H-M   'P 1'
#
loop_
_entity.id
_entity.type
_entity.pdbx_description
1 polymer ?
#
loop_
_entity_poly.entity_id
_entity_poly.type
_entity_poly.pdbx_seq_one_letter_code
_entity_poly.pdbx_strand_id
1 'polypeptide(L)' 'MKPALALLVALALTGCGAANRLQPAKGESLPVAPRGATATPTPQQLLTATPQQRPQRSDELMTQSQDRRSDEFDLPPR' A
#
# COMPACT_ATOMS: atom_id res chain seq x y z
N MET A 1 -25.94 25.15 -22.58
CA MET A 1 -25.90 25.36 -21.11
C MET A 1 -25.64 24.08 -20.33
N LYS A 2 -26.46 23.04 -20.47
CA LYS A 2 -26.26 21.73 -19.79
C LYS A 2 -24.87 21.08 -19.97
N PRO A 3 -24.24 21.04 -21.16
CA PRO A 3 -22.92 20.40 -21.31
C PRO A 3 -21.79 21.19 -20.62
N ALA A 4 -21.90 22.52 -20.57
CA ALA A 4 -20.91 23.35 -19.89
C ALA A 4 -20.91 23.15 -18.37
N LEU A 5 -22.09 22.94 -17.77
CA LEU A 5 -22.23 22.61 -16.36
C LEU A 5 -21.62 21.25 -16.01
N ALA A 6 -21.86 20.23 -16.85
CA ALA A 6 -21.27 18.91 -16.67
C ALA A 6 -19.73 18.94 -16.73
N LEU A 7 -19.16 19.74 -17.65
CA LEU A 7 -17.72 19.90 -17.78
C LEU A 7 -17.11 20.57 -16.54
N LEU A 8 -17.74 21.62 -16.01
CA LEU A 8 -17.29 22.32 -14.80
C LEU A 8 -17.28 21.40 -13.56
N VAL A 9 -18.32 20.56 -13.41
CA VAL A 9 -18.39 19.58 -12.32
C VAL A 9 -17.29 18.54 -12.45
N ALA A 10 -17.03 18.04 -13.66
CA ALA A 10 -15.94 17.08 -13.92
C ALA A 10 -14.56 17.67 -13.58
N LEU A 11 -14.30 18.94 -13.91
CA LEU A 11 -13.05 19.60 -13.57
C LEU A 11 -12.88 19.80 -12.05
N ALA A 12 -13.95 20.09 -11.32
CA ALA A 12 -13.91 20.26 -9.87
C ALA A 12 -13.46 18.97 -9.12
N LEU A 13 -13.70 17.79 -9.69
CA LEU A 13 -13.31 16.50 -9.12
C LEU A 13 -11.80 16.20 -9.24
N THR A 14 -11.05 16.98 -10.03
CA THR A 14 -9.61 16.74 -10.27
C THR A 14 -8.70 17.23 -9.13
N GLY A 15 -9.25 17.93 -8.12
CA GLY A 15 -8.46 18.55 -7.05
C GLY A 15 -7.94 17.61 -5.95
N CYS A 16 -8.36 16.35 -5.89
CA CYS A 16 -8.05 15.45 -4.77
C CYS A 16 -6.78 14.60 -4.99
N GLY A 17 -5.70 15.20 -5.49
CA GLY A 17 -4.50 14.46 -5.91
C GLY A 17 -3.15 15.14 -5.63
N ALA A 18 -3.06 16.01 -4.61
CA ALA A 18 -1.82 16.70 -4.29
C ALA A 18 -0.73 15.72 -3.82
N ALA A 19 0.29 15.48 -4.66
CA ALA A 19 1.46 14.64 -4.35
C ALA A 19 2.65 15.48 -3.87
N ASN A 20 2.42 16.36 -2.89
CA ASN A 20 3.48 17.18 -2.31
C ASN A 20 4.14 16.46 -1.12
N ARG A 21 5.33 16.90 -0.72
CA ARG A 21 5.91 16.41 0.54
C ARG A 21 4.99 16.74 1.71
N LEU A 22 4.76 15.76 2.57
CA LEU A 22 4.05 15.99 3.83
C LEU A 22 4.91 16.84 4.76
N GLN A 23 4.31 17.87 5.32
CA GLN A 23 4.90 18.75 6.33
C GLN A 23 3.82 19.10 7.37
N PRO A 24 4.18 19.32 8.64
CA PRO A 24 3.24 19.83 9.64
C PRO A 24 2.64 21.16 9.22
N ALA A 25 1.49 21.50 9.81
CA ALA A 25 0.94 22.84 9.64
C ALA A 25 1.94 23.89 10.16
N LYS A 26 1.88 25.11 9.62
CA LYS A 26 2.82 26.17 10.01
C LYS A 26 2.73 26.44 11.51
N GLY A 27 3.83 26.25 12.22
CA GLY A 27 3.92 26.44 13.67
C GLY A 27 3.63 25.20 14.50
N GLU A 28 3.24 24.08 13.90
CA GLU A 28 3.04 22.80 14.59
C GLU A 28 4.31 21.93 14.56
N SER A 29 4.50 21.15 15.62
CA SER A 29 5.52 20.11 15.67
C SER A 29 4.98 18.78 15.15
N LEU A 30 5.87 17.81 14.90
CA LEU A 30 5.45 16.44 14.62
C LEU A 30 4.63 15.87 15.79
N PRO A 31 3.67 14.96 15.50
CA PRO A 31 2.96 14.23 16.54
C PRO A 31 3.92 13.40 17.39
N VAL A 32 3.55 13.16 18.64
CA VAL A 32 4.35 12.36 19.58
C VAL A 32 4.51 10.95 19.03
N ALA A 33 5.73 10.41 19.14
CA ALA A 33 6.03 9.07 18.69
C ALA A 33 5.17 8.01 19.43
N PRO A 34 4.72 6.95 18.74
CA PRO A 34 3.98 5.88 19.38
C PRO A 34 4.84 5.15 20.43
N ARG A 35 4.19 4.55 21.43
CA ARG A 35 4.88 3.86 22.52
C ARG A 35 5.81 2.76 21.97
N GLY A 36 7.07 2.80 22.37
CA GLY A 36 8.09 1.82 21.96
C GLY A 36 8.73 2.09 20.61
N ALA A 37 8.32 3.14 19.89
CA ALA A 37 9.01 3.55 18.68
C ALA A 37 10.33 4.26 19.03
N THR A 38 11.43 3.72 18.52
CA THR A 38 12.77 4.31 18.62
C THR A 38 13.14 5.15 17.41
N ALA A 39 12.41 4.99 16.30
CA ALA A 39 12.64 5.66 15.04
C ALA A 39 11.58 6.72 14.76
N THR A 40 12.02 7.86 14.20
CA THR A 40 11.17 8.93 13.69
C THR A 40 11.24 8.92 12.16
N PRO A 41 10.32 8.23 11.46
CA PRO A 41 10.40 8.07 10.02
C PRO A 41 10.16 9.38 9.28
N THR A 42 10.84 9.58 8.16
CA THR A 42 10.58 10.70 7.26
C THR A 42 9.29 10.48 6.47
N PRO A 43 8.68 11.54 5.90
CA PRO A 43 7.54 11.40 5.00
C PRO A 43 7.75 10.36 3.88
N GLN A 44 8.94 10.35 3.27
CA GLN A 44 9.28 9.38 2.22
C GLN A 44 9.27 7.94 2.75
N GLN A 45 9.80 7.71 3.95
CA GLN A 45 9.81 6.38 4.57
C GLN A 45 8.40 5.90 4.90
N LEU A 46 7.50 6.78 5.34
CA LEU A 46 6.10 6.45 5.61
C LEU A 46 5.31 6.09 4.33
N LEU A 47 5.65 6.72 3.20
CA LEU A 47 5.02 6.46 1.90
C LEU A 47 5.62 5.24 1.19
N THR A 48 6.73 4.70 1.68
CA THR A 48 7.39 3.53 1.08
C THR A 48 6.80 2.26 1.69
N ALA A 49 6.13 1.45 0.87
CA ALA A 49 5.55 0.19 1.32
C ALA A 49 6.65 -0.82 1.67
N THR A 50 6.54 -1.44 2.84
CA THR A 50 7.38 -2.57 3.28
C THR A 50 6.96 -3.87 2.57
N PRO A 51 7.82 -4.90 2.56
CA PRO A 51 7.44 -6.23 2.05
C PRO A 51 6.21 -6.82 2.74
N GLN A 52 5.98 -6.52 4.02
CA GLN A 52 4.78 -6.99 4.73
C GLN A 52 3.52 -6.24 4.28
N GLN A 53 3.63 -4.95 3.96
CA GLN A 53 2.51 -4.12 3.48
C GLN A 53 2.18 -4.38 2.01
N ARG A 54 3.20 -4.65 1.19
CA ARG A 54 3.05 -4.92 -0.23
C ARG A 54 3.99 -6.06 -0.62
N PRO A 55 3.63 -7.32 -0.28
CA PRO A 55 4.46 -8.46 -0.61
C PRO A 55 4.66 -8.55 -2.10
N GLN A 56 5.90 -8.80 -2.51
CA GLN A 56 6.17 -9.21 -3.86
C GLN A 56 5.48 -10.54 -4.10
N ARG A 57 4.90 -10.69 -5.28
CA ARG A 57 4.54 -12.02 -5.73
C ARG A 57 5.85 -12.79 -5.94
N SER A 58 5.88 -14.03 -5.48
CA SER A 58 6.80 -15.01 -6.06
C SER A 58 6.36 -15.15 -7.51
N ASP A 59 7.06 -14.50 -8.43
CA ASP A 59 6.90 -14.74 -9.86
C ASP A 59 7.63 -16.03 -10.21
N GLU A 60 7.26 -17.11 -9.50
CA GLU A 60 7.73 -18.44 -9.82
C GLU A 60 7.18 -18.75 -11.20
N LEU A 61 8.04 -18.65 -12.21
CA LEU A 61 7.77 -19.07 -13.58
C LEU A 61 7.69 -20.60 -13.62
N MET A 62 6.70 -21.18 -12.92
CA MET A 62 6.25 -22.52 -13.24
C MET A 62 5.57 -22.43 -14.60
N THR A 63 6.34 -22.75 -15.65
CA THR A 63 5.84 -22.85 -17.02
C THR A 63 4.93 -24.07 -17.20
N GLN A 64 5.01 -25.03 -16.27
CA GLN A 64 4.24 -26.26 -16.24
C GLN A 64 4.03 -26.74 -14.81
N SER A 65 2.93 -27.45 -14.60
CA SER A 65 2.63 -28.07 -13.30
C SER A 65 3.54 -29.27 -13.06
N GLN A 66 3.86 -29.53 -11.80
CA GLN A 66 4.65 -30.68 -11.35
C GLN A 66 3.80 -31.53 -10.42
N ASP A 67 3.93 -32.86 -10.52
CA ASP A 67 3.20 -33.77 -9.65
C ASP A 67 3.61 -33.57 -8.19
N ARG A 68 2.63 -33.58 -7.30
CA ARG A 68 2.91 -33.52 -5.86
C ARG A 68 3.66 -34.78 -5.45
N ARG A 69 4.68 -34.61 -4.60
CA ARG A 69 5.27 -35.74 -3.88
C ARG A 69 4.19 -36.38 -3.00
N SER A 70 4.30 -37.69 -2.82
CA SER A 70 3.47 -38.43 -1.86
C SER A 70 3.51 -37.72 -0.50
N ASP A 71 2.34 -37.50 0.09
CA ASP A 71 2.23 -36.89 1.41
C ASP A 71 2.44 -37.98 2.46
N GLU A 72 3.58 -37.95 3.13
CA GLU A 72 3.92 -38.89 4.20
C GLU A 72 2.95 -38.81 5.39
N PHE A 73 2.13 -37.76 5.46
CA PHE A 73 1.14 -37.53 6.51
C PHE A 73 -0.31 -37.80 6.08
N ASP A 74 -0.54 -38.20 4.83
CA ASP A 74 -1.85 -38.66 4.36
C ASP A 74 -2.10 -40.11 4.79
N LEU A 75 -2.12 -40.30 6.11
CA LEU A 75 -2.33 -41.59 6.74
C LEU A 75 -3.85 -41.89 6.80
N PRO A 76 -4.26 -43.15 6.55
CA PRO A 76 -5.67 -43.52 6.65
C PRO A 76 -6.21 -43.36 8.09
N PRO A 77 -7.50 -43.03 8.26
CA PRO A 77 -8.14 -42.99 9.58
C PRO A 77 -8.11 -44.37 10.24
N ARG A 78 -8.05 -44.40 11.59
CA ARG A 78 -8.03 -45.63 12.40
C ARG A 78 -9.41 -46.00 12.95
#